data_AF-A0A060CJM9-F1
#
_entry.id   AF-A0A060CJM9-F1
#
_cell.length_a   1.000
_cell.length_b   1.000
_cell.length_c   1.000
_cell.angle_alpha   90.00
_cell.angle_beta   90.00
_cell.angle_gamma   90.00
#
_symmetry.space_group_name_H-M   'P 1'
#
loop_
_entity.id
_entity.type
_entity.pdbx_description
1 polymer ?
#
loop_
_entity_poly.entity_id
_entity_poly.type
_entity_poly.pdbx_seq_one_letter_code
_entity_poly.pdbx_strand_id
1 'polypeptide(L)'
;MWEVPFSRYLAVFDESEEEGLFLVSEDKYGASVRQGTIGVSLVRSPLVTGFDERKAAWPKHLSRLSVDSPYSDLGKHNIRFAIGRYSASLPRERQPAALAETLFTEQLVYKGASVPCIIQSLSGGNSLIPCWVKPESEEGFILRLHEVLGRRGVVHIELLTGCVSLAQIS
;
A
#
# COMPACT_ATOMS: atom_id res chain seq x y z
N MET A 1 10.12 22.99 -4.10
CA MET A 1 9.85 21.81 -3.25
C MET A 1 9.79 20.62 -4.19
N TRP A 2 10.52 19.55 -3.92
CA TRP A 2 10.48 18.33 -4.73
C TRP A 2 9.54 17.32 -4.08
N GLU A 3 8.83 16.53 -4.88
CA GLU A 3 7.90 15.51 -4.45
C GLU A 3 8.17 14.23 -5.23
N VAL A 4 8.00 13.09 -4.57
CA VAL A 4 8.02 11.77 -5.19
C VAL A 4 6.69 11.05 -5.02
N PRO A 5 6.31 10.23 -6.01
CA PRO A 5 5.23 9.30 -5.85
C PRO A 5 5.66 8.17 -4.89
N PHE A 6 4.77 7.78 -4.00
CA PHE A 6 4.81 6.51 -3.28
C PHE A 6 3.43 5.85 -3.37
N SER A 7 3.32 4.56 -3.09
CA SER A 7 2.05 3.83 -3.22
C SER A 7 1.24 3.83 -1.92
N ARG A 8 1.73 3.08 -0.92
CA ARG A 8 0.98 2.83 0.32
C ARG A 8 1.79 3.10 1.59
N TYR A 9 3.12 3.06 1.49
CA TYR A 9 4.00 3.42 2.58
C TYR A 9 5.30 4.04 2.07
N LEU A 10 5.96 4.75 2.98
CA LEU A 10 7.30 5.32 2.85
C LEU A 10 8.06 5.03 4.13
N ALA A 11 9.32 4.63 4.03
CA ALA A 11 10.22 4.52 5.18
C ALA A 11 11.41 5.45 5.00
N VAL A 12 11.87 6.04 6.10
CA VAL A 12 13.13 6.79 6.18
C VAL A 12 13.92 6.15 7.32
N PHE A 13 15.12 5.68 6.99
CA PHE A 13 15.98 4.94 7.89
C PHE A 13 17.40 5.51 7.87
N ASP A 14 18.20 5.08 8.83
CA ASP A 14 19.62 5.39 8.89
C ASP A 14 20.43 4.76 7.75
N GLU A 15 21.73 5.03 7.69
CA GLU A 15 22.61 4.49 6.64
C GLU A 15 22.72 2.96 6.65
N SER A 16 22.39 2.30 7.77
CA SER A 16 22.42 0.84 7.89
C SER A 16 21.13 0.17 7.40
N GLU A 17 20.08 0.96 7.16
CA GLU A 17 18.72 0.49 6.82
C GLU A 17 18.09 -0.39 7.92
N GLU A 18 18.58 -0.31 9.16
CA GLU A 18 18.11 -1.15 10.27
C GLU A 18 17.02 -0.49 11.12
N GLU A 19 17.08 0.83 11.29
CA GLU A 19 16.16 1.58 12.15
C GLU A 19 15.71 2.90 11.51
N GLY A 20 14.52 3.36 11.91
CA GLY A 20 14.02 4.66 11.45
C GLY A 20 12.55 4.90 11.75
N LEU A 21 11.88 5.50 10.79
CA LEU A 21 10.49 5.93 10.81
C LEU A 21 9.81 5.44 9.53
N PHE A 22 8.55 5.02 9.63
CA PHE A 22 7.70 4.82 8.47
C PHE A 22 6.40 5.59 8.56
N LEU A 23 5.84 5.90 7.40
CA LEU A 23 4.49 6.40 7.21
C LEU A 23 3.74 5.45 6.29
N VAL A 24 2.51 5.13 6.66
CA VAL A 24 1.58 4.31 5.89
C VAL A 24 0.34 5.15 5.61
N SER A 25 -0.14 5.18 4.37
CA SER A 25 -1.29 5.96 3.95
C SER A 25 -2.31 5.11 3.24
N GLU A 26 -3.59 5.43 3.46
CA GLU A 26 -4.68 4.77 2.73
C GLU A 26 -4.69 5.18 1.25
N ASP A 27 -4.63 6.48 1.01
CA ASP A 27 -5.01 7.10 -0.26
C ASP A 27 -4.20 8.38 -0.58
N LYS A 28 -2.98 8.48 -0.05
CA LYS A 28 -2.05 9.58 -0.36
C LYS A 28 -0.80 9.01 -1.00
N TYR A 29 -0.36 9.70 -2.04
CA TYR A 29 0.67 9.21 -2.95
C TYR A 29 1.82 10.19 -3.15
N GLY A 30 1.69 11.43 -2.67
CA GLY A 30 2.72 12.46 -2.79
C GLY A 30 3.48 12.63 -1.48
N ALA A 31 4.80 12.43 -1.51
CA ALA A 31 5.66 12.67 -0.36
C ALA A 31 6.93 13.43 -0.73
N SER A 32 7.53 14.09 0.25
CA SER A 32 8.85 14.71 0.16
C SER A 32 9.67 14.31 1.38
N VAL A 33 10.98 14.16 1.21
CA VAL A 33 11.89 13.88 2.33
C VAL A 33 13.01 14.91 2.31
N ARG A 34 13.23 15.60 3.43
CA ARG A 34 14.34 16.55 3.55
C ARG A 34 14.88 16.53 4.96
N GLN A 35 16.18 16.23 5.10
CA GLN A 35 16.87 16.21 6.40
C GLN A 35 16.12 15.37 7.45
N GLY A 36 15.72 14.15 7.08
CA GLY A 36 14.97 13.24 7.95
C GLY A 36 13.50 13.62 8.20
N THR A 37 13.03 14.74 7.66
CA THR A 37 11.64 15.16 7.77
C THR A 37 10.84 14.63 6.59
N ILE A 38 9.75 13.90 6.87
CA ILE A 38 8.76 13.45 5.89
C ILE A 38 7.67 14.51 5.77
N GLY A 39 7.47 15.04 4.57
CA GLY A 39 6.28 15.80 4.20
C GLY A 39 5.34 14.95 3.36
N VAL A 40 4.04 14.94 3.68
CA VAL A 40 3.00 14.26 2.88
C VAL A 40 2.03 15.30 2.34
N SER A 41 1.76 15.24 1.04
CA SER A 41 0.74 16.06 0.40
C SER A 41 -0.64 15.51 0.80
N LEU A 42 -1.40 16.30 1.56
CA LEU A 42 -2.73 15.91 2.03
C LEU A 42 -3.82 16.21 1.00
N VAL A 43 -3.98 17.48 0.62
CA VAL A 43 -4.93 17.93 -0.40
C VAL A 43 -4.25 19.01 -1.23
N ARG A 44 -4.53 19.00 -2.53
CA ARG A 44 -4.22 20.10 -3.44
C ARG A 44 -5.52 20.52 -4.10
N SER A 45 -5.73 21.82 -4.25
CA SER A 45 -6.88 22.37 -4.95
C SER A 45 -6.42 23.22 -6.14
N PRO A 46 -5.79 22.59 -7.15
CA PRO A 46 -5.42 23.29 -8.38
C PRO A 46 -6.65 23.81 -9.12
N LEU A 47 -6.42 24.75 -10.04
CA LEU A 47 -7.42 25.09 -11.04
C LEU A 47 -7.70 23.87 -11.91
N VAL A 48 -8.98 23.60 -12.16
CA VAL A 48 -9.41 22.59 -13.11
C VAL A 48 -8.91 22.98 -14.50
N THR A 49 -8.35 22.03 -15.24
CA THR A 49 -7.84 22.25 -16.60
C THR A 49 -8.86 23.00 -17.47
N GLY A 50 -8.46 24.14 -18.03
CA GLY A 50 -9.33 25.00 -18.84
C GLY A 50 -10.03 26.14 -18.09
N PHE A 51 -9.83 26.23 -16.77
CA PHE A 51 -10.10 27.42 -15.95
C PHE A 51 -8.82 28.20 -15.61
N ASP A 52 -7.68 27.81 -16.16
CA ASP A 52 -6.40 28.52 -16.09
C ASP A 52 -6.20 29.51 -17.26
N GLU A 53 -5.10 30.26 -17.27
CA GLU A 53 -4.77 31.23 -18.32
C GLU A 53 -4.62 30.58 -19.72
N ARG A 54 -4.48 29.25 -19.75
CA ARG A 54 -4.53 28.46 -20.98
C ARG A 54 -6.00 28.30 -21.37
N LYS A 55 -6.40 29.05 -22.41
CA LYS A 55 -7.73 28.94 -23.06
C LYS A 55 -8.17 27.48 -23.10
N ALA A 56 -9.37 27.23 -22.58
CA ALA A 56 -9.99 25.92 -22.39
C ALA A 56 -9.51 24.85 -23.38
N ALA A 57 -9.13 23.68 -22.86
CA ALA A 57 -8.78 22.50 -23.68
C ALA A 57 -9.88 22.14 -24.70
N TRP A 58 -11.11 22.60 -24.46
CA TRP A 58 -12.26 22.50 -25.34
C TRP A 58 -13.00 23.84 -25.44
N PRO A 59 -13.38 24.31 -26.64
CA PRO A 59 -14.27 25.46 -26.80
C PRO A 59 -15.52 25.34 -25.93
N LYS A 60 -16.00 26.45 -25.33
CA LYS A 60 -17.17 26.45 -24.42
C LYS A 60 -18.43 25.79 -25.01
N HIS A 61 -18.60 25.79 -26.33
CA HIS A 61 -19.74 25.16 -27.02
C HIS A 61 -19.59 23.63 -27.20
N LEU A 62 -18.41 23.06 -26.95
CA LEU A 62 -18.11 21.62 -26.96
C LEU A 62 -17.94 21.04 -25.54
N SER A 63 -17.66 21.88 -24.54
CA SER A 63 -17.60 21.46 -23.15
C SER A 63 -19.01 21.26 -22.59
N ARG A 64 -19.35 20.02 -22.26
CA ARG A 64 -20.57 19.67 -21.50
C ARG A 64 -20.40 19.83 -19.99
N LEU A 65 -19.21 20.23 -19.53
CA LEU A 65 -18.89 20.37 -18.11
C LEU A 65 -19.33 21.74 -17.60
N SER A 66 -20.41 21.75 -16.83
CA SER A 66 -20.72 22.82 -15.88
C SER A 66 -20.10 22.42 -14.54
N VAL A 67 -19.14 23.20 -14.04
CA VAL A 67 -18.52 22.99 -12.72
C VAL A 67 -18.86 24.16 -11.81
N ASP A 68 -19.22 23.86 -10.56
CA ASP A 68 -19.64 24.86 -9.57
C ASP A 68 -18.47 25.71 -9.05
N SER A 69 -17.23 25.23 -9.20
CA SER A 69 -16.00 25.93 -8.83
C SER A 69 -14.91 25.69 -9.87
N PRO A 70 -14.05 26.69 -10.13
CA PRO A 70 -12.86 26.52 -10.96
C PRO A 70 -11.73 25.74 -10.26
N TYR A 71 -11.84 25.47 -8.95
CA TYR A 71 -10.83 24.71 -8.18
C TYR A 71 -11.32 23.29 -7.87
N SER A 72 -10.43 22.31 -7.96
CA SER A 72 -10.73 20.92 -7.59
C SER A 72 -10.69 20.69 -6.07
N ASP A 73 -11.23 19.55 -5.65
CA ASP A 73 -11.07 19.00 -4.31
C ASP A 73 -11.52 19.94 -3.19
N LEU A 74 -12.59 20.71 -3.42
CA LEU A 74 -13.24 21.53 -2.39
C LEU A 74 -14.20 20.69 -1.55
N GLY A 75 -14.36 21.07 -0.28
CA GLY A 75 -15.28 20.42 0.65
C GLY A 75 -14.58 19.71 1.80
N LYS A 76 -15.25 18.72 2.39
CA LYS A 76 -14.74 17.96 3.54
C LYS A 76 -13.96 16.74 3.06
N HIS A 77 -12.76 16.58 3.60
CA HIS A 77 -11.88 15.45 3.34
C HIS A 77 -11.65 14.65 4.62
N ASN A 78 -11.69 13.32 4.52
CA ASN A 78 -11.23 12.42 5.58
C ASN A 78 -9.96 11.75 5.08
N ILE A 79 -8.86 11.92 5.80
CA ILE A 79 -7.54 11.43 5.38
C ILE A 79 -6.98 10.57 6.50
N ARG A 80 -6.70 9.31 6.19
CA ARG A 80 -6.18 8.33 7.16
C ARG A 80 -4.75 7.95 6.80
N PHE A 81 -3.88 8.08 7.79
CA PHE A 81 -2.50 7.62 7.73
C PHE A 81 -2.05 7.17 9.12
N ALA A 82 -0.99 6.36 9.16
CA ALA A 82 -0.33 5.90 10.37
C ALA A 82 1.16 6.19 10.28
N ILE A 83 1.77 6.44 11.44
CA ILE A 83 3.20 6.66 11.59
C ILE A 83 3.71 5.66 12.62
N GLY A 84 4.87 5.06 12.37
CA GLY A 84 5.48 4.12 13.28
C GLY A 84 7.00 4.15 13.22
N ARG A 85 7.61 3.45 14.18
CA ARG A 85 9.04 3.17 14.15
C ARG A 85 9.31 2.09 13.12
N TYR A 86 10.29 2.32 12.26
CA TYR A 86 10.82 1.32 11.37
C TYR A 86 11.92 0.53 12.07
N SER A 87 11.90 -0.80 11.92
CA SER A 87 13.09 -1.63 12.07
C SER A 87 13.05 -2.81 11.12
N ALA A 88 14.19 -3.15 10.51
CA ALA A 88 14.32 -4.34 9.67
C ALA A 88 14.03 -5.64 10.45
N SER A 89 14.23 -5.62 11.77
CA SER A 89 13.97 -6.74 12.68
C SER A 89 12.50 -6.94 13.07
N LEU A 90 11.59 -6.04 12.65
CA LEU A 90 10.18 -6.16 12.99
C LEU A 90 9.58 -7.49 12.54
N PRO A 91 8.67 -8.08 13.32
CA PRO A 91 7.91 -9.24 12.86
C PRO A 91 7.06 -8.85 11.65
N ARG A 92 6.73 -9.85 10.81
CA ARG A 92 6.13 -9.67 9.49
C ARG A 92 4.89 -8.76 9.51
N GLU A 93 3.99 -8.98 10.46
CA GLU A 93 2.74 -8.25 10.61
C GLU A 93 2.91 -6.79 11.04
N ARG A 94 4.10 -6.41 11.52
CA ARG A 94 4.45 -5.03 11.88
C ARG A 94 5.32 -4.35 10.84
N GLN A 95 5.74 -5.06 9.80
CA GLN A 95 6.46 -4.44 8.68
C GLN A 95 5.57 -3.39 8.00
N PRO A 96 6.11 -2.24 7.56
CA PRO A 96 5.31 -1.17 6.95
C PRO A 96 4.48 -1.64 5.76
N ALA A 97 5.04 -2.55 4.94
CA ALA A 97 4.34 -3.13 3.80
C ALA A 97 3.13 -4.00 4.22
N ALA A 98 3.22 -4.76 5.32
CA ALA A 98 2.08 -5.52 5.83
C ALA A 98 1.00 -4.60 6.43
N LEU A 99 1.43 -3.55 7.13
CA LEU A 99 0.52 -2.55 7.70
C LEU A 99 -0.20 -1.74 6.62
N ALA A 100 0.48 -1.44 5.50
CA ALA A 100 -0.09 -0.80 4.32
C ALA A 100 -1.27 -1.58 3.72
N GLU A 101 -1.25 -2.90 3.82
CA GLU A 101 -2.34 -3.77 3.38
C GLU A 101 -3.42 -3.93 4.45
N THR A 102 -3.05 -4.03 5.73
CA THR A 102 -3.99 -4.45 6.78
C THR A 102 -4.68 -3.31 7.54
N LEU A 103 -4.04 -2.15 7.71
CA LEU A 103 -4.58 -1.06 8.54
C LEU A 103 -5.87 -0.44 8.00
N PHE A 104 -6.02 -0.43 6.66
CA PHE A 104 -7.15 0.22 5.99
C PHE A 104 -8.08 -0.79 5.30
N THR A 105 -7.82 -2.08 5.45
CA THR A 105 -8.68 -3.13 4.89
C THR A 105 -9.69 -3.55 5.94
N GLU A 106 -10.96 -3.33 5.66
CA GLU A 106 -12.04 -3.76 6.53
C GLU A 106 -12.08 -5.30 6.62
N GLN A 107 -12.28 -5.81 7.83
CA GLN A 107 -12.41 -7.24 8.05
C GLN A 107 -13.79 -7.72 7.62
N LEU A 108 -13.84 -8.75 6.78
CA LEU A 108 -15.09 -9.38 6.39
C LEU A 108 -15.64 -10.21 7.56
N VAL A 109 -16.84 -9.85 8.03
CA VAL A 109 -17.52 -10.61 9.08
C VAL A 109 -18.13 -11.89 8.49
N TYR A 110 -17.58 -13.04 8.86
CA TYR A 110 -18.10 -14.35 8.48
C TYR A 110 -18.94 -14.96 9.60
N LYS A 111 -20.17 -15.40 9.27
CA LYS A 111 -21.15 -15.98 10.23
C LYS A 111 -21.46 -17.46 9.99
N GLY A 112 -20.73 -18.12 9.10
CA GLY A 112 -20.94 -19.54 8.79
C GLY A 112 -20.19 -20.49 9.72
N ALA A 113 -20.22 -21.78 9.36
CA ALA A 113 -19.43 -22.81 10.05
C ALA A 113 -17.93 -22.60 9.82
N SER A 114 -17.09 -22.97 10.79
CA SER A 114 -15.64 -22.82 10.67
C SER A 114 -15.10 -23.46 9.39
N VAL A 115 -14.40 -22.67 8.58
CA VAL A 115 -13.69 -23.13 7.38
C VAL A 115 -12.18 -23.09 7.68
N PRO A 116 -11.44 -24.20 7.53
CA PRO A 116 -10.01 -24.21 7.79
C PRO A 116 -9.26 -23.37 6.75
N CYS A 117 -8.26 -22.61 7.19
CA CYS A 117 -7.34 -21.93 6.27
C CYS A 117 -6.36 -22.95 5.67
N ILE A 118 -6.12 -22.90 4.36
CA ILE A 118 -5.16 -23.81 3.71
C ILE A 118 -3.72 -23.49 4.17
N ILE A 119 -3.40 -22.22 4.36
CA ILE A 119 -2.11 -21.78 4.93
C ILE A 119 -2.27 -21.69 6.44
N GLN A 120 -1.62 -22.61 7.16
CA GLN A 120 -1.68 -22.67 8.62
C GLN A 120 -0.70 -21.68 9.25
N SER A 121 0.52 -21.58 8.71
CA SER A 121 1.53 -20.66 9.23
C SER A 121 2.58 -20.26 8.18
N LEU A 122 3.23 -19.13 8.44
CA LEU A 122 4.37 -18.60 7.69
C LEU A 122 5.48 -18.25 8.68
N SER A 123 6.59 -18.98 8.67
CA SER A 123 7.71 -18.77 9.60
C SER A 123 9.04 -18.54 8.88
N GLY A 124 9.93 -17.74 9.46
CA GLY A 124 11.12 -17.23 8.77
C GLY A 124 10.79 -16.17 7.71
N GLY A 125 11.80 -15.44 7.23
CA GLY A 125 11.62 -14.41 6.20
C GLY A 125 10.58 -13.35 6.57
N ASN A 126 10.76 -12.66 7.71
CA ASN A 126 9.80 -11.65 8.18
C ASN A 126 9.61 -10.49 7.19
N SER A 127 10.58 -10.25 6.31
CA SER A 127 10.50 -9.28 5.21
C SER A 127 9.76 -9.78 3.97
N LEU A 128 9.32 -11.05 3.97
CA LEU A 128 8.57 -11.64 2.88
C LEU A 128 7.07 -11.54 3.18
N ILE A 129 6.40 -10.59 2.51
CA ILE A 129 5.04 -10.14 2.79
C ILE A 129 4.05 -10.76 1.79
N PRO A 130 2.96 -11.40 2.25
CA PRO A 130 1.85 -11.79 1.38
C PRO A 130 1.21 -10.58 0.72
N CYS A 131 1.06 -10.63 -0.60
CA CYS A 131 0.50 -9.53 -1.39
C CYS A 131 -0.85 -9.88 -1.98
N TRP A 132 -0.99 -11.04 -2.61
CA TRP A 132 -2.28 -11.51 -3.09
C TRP A 132 -2.33 -13.02 -3.19
N VAL A 133 -3.56 -13.52 -3.17
CA VAL A 133 -3.90 -14.91 -3.44
C VAL A 133 -4.88 -14.92 -4.60
N LYS A 134 -4.65 -15.77 -5.60
CA LYS A 134 -5.55 -15.95 -6.74
C LYS A 134 -5.87 -17.43 -6.88
N PRO A 135 -7.15 -17.82 -6.92
CA PRO A 135 -7.51 -19.18 -7.30
C PRO A 135 -7.07 -19.43 -8.75
N GLU A 136 -6.40 -20.56 -8.98
CA GLU A 136 -6.00 -20.98 -10.33
C GLU A 136 -7.01 -22.00 -10.89
N SER A 137 -7.49 -22.90 -10.02
CA SER A 137 -8.50 -23.91 -10.33
C SER A 137 -9.31 -24.24 -9.06
N GLU A 138 -10.22 -25.21 -9.13
CA GLU A 138 -10.90 -25.75 -7.94
C GLU A 138 -9.95 -26.45 -6.97
N GLU A 139 -8.74 -26.82 -7.42
CA GLU A 139 -7.78 -27.64 -6.66
C GLU A 139 -6.60 -26.82 -6.12
N GLY A 140 -6.50 -25.53 -6.44
CA GLY A 140 -5.31 -24.76 -6.07
C GLY A 140 -5.43 -23.25 -6.23
N PHE A 141 -4.48 -22.56 -5.60
CA PHE A 141 -4.31 -21.12 -5.70
C PHE A 141 -2.83 -20.76 -5.79
N ILE A 142 -2.58 -19.57 -6.35
CA ILE A 142 -1.28 -18.94 -6.37
C ILE A 142 -1.21 -17.95 -5.21
N LEU A 143 -0.23 -18.12 -4.33
CA LEU A 143 0.15 -17.13 -3.32
C LEU A 143 1.34 -16.33 -3.84
N ARG A 144 1.18 -15.01 -3.96
CA ARG A 144 2.29 -14.11 -4.24
C ARG A 144 2.83 -13.49 -2.96
N LEU A 145 4.14 -13.59 -2.81
CA LEU A 145 4.90 -12.98 -1.74
C LEU A 145 5.87 -11.94 -2.31
N HIS A 146 6.13 -10.86 -1.57
CA HIS A 146 7.11 -9.83 -1.92
C HIS A 146 8.15 -9.69 -0.83
N GLU A 147 9.43 -9.75 -1.21
CA GLU A 147 10.51 -9.35 -0.32
C GLU A 147 10.57 -7.80 -0.33
N VAL A 148 10.50 -7.18 0.84
CA VAL A 148 10.44 -5.71 0.99
C VAL A 148 11.70 -5.04 1.58
N LEU A 149 12.72 -5.80 1.96
CA LEU A 149 14.01 -5.32 2.47
C LEU A 149 15.19 -5.54 1.51
N GLY A 150 14.99 -6.17 0.35
CA GLY A 150 16.04 -6.51 -0.61
C GLY A 150 16.99 -7.61 -0.12
N ARG A 151 16.61 -8.41 0.88
CA ARG A 151 17.49 -9.40 1.51
C ARG A 151 17.22 -10.83 1.02
N ARG A 152 18.24 -11.67 1.08
CA ARG A 152 18.06 -13.13 0.90
C ARG A 152 17.44 -13.72 2.15
N GLY A 153 16.60 -14.73 1.99
CA GLY A 153 15.96 -15.41 3.11
C GLY A 153 15.28 -16.71 2.71
N VAL A 154 14.74 -17.37 3.73
CA VAL A 154 13.94 -18.58 3.60
C VAL A 154 12.66 -18.38 4.40
N VAL A 155 11.54 -18.78 3.82
CA VAL A 155 10.25 -18.88 4.48
C VAL A 155 9.83 -20.35 4.50
N HIS A 156 9.24 -20.78 5.61
CA HIS A 156 8.57 -22.06 5.73
C HIS A 156 7.08 -21.79 5.76
N ILE A 157 6.36 -22.47 4.86
CA ILE A 157 4.91 -22.39 4.76
C ILE A 157 4.35 -23.71 5.28
N GLU A 158 3.59 -23.65 6.35
CA GLU A 158 2.84 -24.79 6.85
C GLU A 158 1.47 -24.80 6.20
N LEU A 159 1.13 -25.92 5.58
CA LEU A 159 -0.15 -26.12 4.92
C LEU A 159 -1.02 -27.08 5.70
N LEU A 160 -2.33 -27.01 5.47
CA LEU A 160 -3.27 -28.03 5.94
C LEU A 160 -2.86 -29.42 5.43
N THR A 161 -3.02 -30.44 6.27
CA THR A 161 -2.70 -31.84 5.94
C THR A 161 -3.33 -32.26 4.61
N GLY A 162 -2.52 -32.81 3.71
CA GLY A 162 -2.95 -33.26 2.37
C GLY A 162 -2.73 -32.22 1.27
N CYS A 163 -2.42 -30.97 1.61
CA CYS A 163 -2.02 -29.94 0.64
C CYS A 163 -0.50 -29.97 0.40
N VAL A 164 -0.10 -29.59 -0.81
CA VAL A 164 1.31 -29.48 -1.21
C VAL A 164 1.59 -28.09 -1.78
N SER A 165 2.82 -27.60 -1.62
CA SER A 165 3.29 -26.37 -2.28
C SER A 165 4.24 -26.71 -3.41
N LEU A 166 4.14 -25.95 -4.50
CA LEU A 166 5.10 -25.97 -5.59
C LEU A 166 5.69 -24.55 -5.70
N ALA A 167 6.98 -24.42 -5.41
CA ALA A 167 7.65 -23.13 -5.48
C ALA A 167 8.09 -22.83 -6.92
N GLN A 168 7.72 -21.67 -7.43
CA GLN A 168 8.26 -21.10 -8.66
C GLN A 168 8.93 -19.76 -8.33
N ILE A 169 10.18 -19.59 -8.74
CA ILE A 169 10.93 -18.35 -8.61
C ILE A 169 10.83 -17.64 -9.96
N SER A 170 10.20 -16.45 -9.97
CA SER A 170 10.10 -15.56 -11.13
C SER A 170 11.24 -14.55 -11.20
#